data_AF-B3JDZ0-F1
#
_entry.id   AF-B3JDZ0-F1
#
_cell.length_a   1.000
_cell.length_b   1.000
_cell.length_c   1.000
_cell.angle_alpha   90.00
_cell.angle_beta   90.00
_cell.angle_gamma   90.00
#
_symmetry.space_group_name_H-M   'P 1'
#
loop_
_entity.id
_entity.type
_entity.pdbx_description
1 polymer ?
#
loop_
_entity_poly.entity_id
_entity_poly.type
_entity_poly.pdbx_seq_one_letter_code
_entity_poly.pdbx_strand_id
1 'polypeptide(L)'
;SCHVSTEMWLEDGAKDRDYKVKVNVDYNNRTFTTNDFIDNTSYDCKVKITDGKILEGAALTPSGMPADSIVYMIQFDDDPDGLTYKVSGFRRTGFPADDF
;
A
#
# COMPACT_ATOMS: atom_id res chain seq x y z
N SER A 1 -18.62 -6.88 3.66
CA SER A 1 -17.78 -5.70 3.89
C SER A 1 -18.52 -4.75 4.83
N CYS A 2 -17.83 -4.15 5.80
CA CYS A 2 -18.35 -3.03 6.57
C CYS A 2 -17.74 -1.75 5.98
N HIS A 3 -18.55 -0.76 5.63
CA HIS A 3 -18.06 0.50 5.05
C HIS A 3 -17.77 1.50 6.17
N VAL A 4 -16.56 1.41 6.73
CA VAL A 4 -16.08 2.32 7.78
C VAL A 4 -14.90 3.13 7.26
N SER A 5 -14.81 4.40 7.65
CA SER A 5 -13.77 5.32 7.18
C SER A 5 -12.41 5.15 7.88
N THR A 6 -12.32 4.23 8.84
CA THR A 6 -11.17 4.04 9.73
C THR A 6 -10.27 2.89 9.32
N GLU A 7 -10.68 2.08 8.34
CA GLU A 7 -9.91 0.93 7.87
C GLU A 7 -10.10 0.71 6.37
N MET A 8 -9.08 0.17 5.71
CA MET A 8 -9.16 -0.26 4.31
C MET A 8 -8.30 -1.50 4.08
N TRP A 9 -8.56 -2.23 2.99
CA TRP A 9 -7.68 -3.30 2.52
C TRP A 9 -6.50 -2.71 1.75
N LEU A 10 -5.31 -3.24 2.02
CA LEU A 10 -4.09 -3.03 1.24
C LEU A 10 -3.61 -4.39 0.75
N GLU A 11 -3.44 -4.55 -0.57
CA GLU A 11 -3.01 -5.80 -1.18
C GLU A 11 -2.06 -5.56 -2.36
N ASP A 12 -1.11 -6.47 -2.58
CA ASP A 12 -0.24 -6.46 -3.77
C ASP A 12 -0.80 -7.32 -4.92
N GLY A 13 -1.89 -8.06 -4.70
CA GLY A 13 -2.51 -8.91 -5.71
C GLY A 13 -1.63 -10.07 -6.17
N ALA A 14 -0.86 -10.65 -5.24
CA ALA A 14 0.07 -11.76 -5.49
C ALA A 14 1.14 -11.43 -6.56
N LYS A 15 1.61 -10.18 -6.57
CA LYS A 15 2.60 -9.69 -7.54
C LYS A 15 4.04 -9.76 -7.05
N ASP A 16 4.27 -9.71 -5.74
CA ASP A 16 5.62 -9.74 -5.18
C ASP A 16 5.69 -10.68 -3.97
N ARG A 17 5.06 -10.29 -2.86
CA ARG A 17 5.06 -11.04 -1.60
C ARG A 17 3.72 -11.69 -1.28
N ASP A 18 2.66 -11.43 -2.05
CA ASP A 18 1.29 -11.92 -1.84
C ASP A 18 0.77 -11.59 -0.44
N TYR A 19 0.59 -10.29 -0.17
CA TYR A 19 -0.04 -9.84 1.06
C TYR A 19 -1.38 -9.17 0.80
N LYS A 20 -2.27 -9.39 1.76
CA LYS A 20 -3.57 -8.74 1.87
C LYS A 20 -3.87 -8.51 3.34
N VAL A 21 -3.82 -7.25 3.76
CA VAL A 21 -4.02 -6.84 5.15
C VAL A 21 -4.98 -5.67 5.27
N LYS A 22 -5.59 -5.52 6.44
CA LYS A 22 -6.44 -4.37 6.74
C LYS A 22 -5.68 -3.33 7.56
N VAL A 23 -5.49 -2.14 6.99
CA VAL A 23 -4.73 -1.05 7.61
C VAL A 23 -5.67 -0.04 8.26
N ASN A 24 -5.20 0.61 9.33
CA ASN A 24 -5.86 1.76 9.93
C ASN A 24 -5.71 2.96 8.98
N VAL A 25 -6.77 3.75 8.85
CA VAL A 25 -6.83 4.91 7.96
C VAL A 25 -7.16 6.17 8.75
N ASP A 26 -6.38 7.22 8.51
CA ASP A 26 -6.77 8.59 8.80
C ASP A 26 -7.11 9.28 7.47
N TYR A 27 -8.41 9.38 7.19
CA TYR A 27 -8.90 9.90 5.93
C TYR A 27 -8.55 11.38 5.72
N ASN A 28 -8.60 12.18 6.78
CA ASN A 28 -8.33 13.62 6.71
C ASN A 28 -6.86 13.89 6.38
N ASN A 29 -5.97 13.13 7.01
CA ASN A 29 -4.53 13.24 6.79
C ASN A 29 -4.05 12.43 5.58
N ARG A 30 -4.92 11.61 4.97
CA ARG A 30 -4.63 10.71 3.86
C ARG A 30 -3.47 9.76 4.16
N THR A 31 -3.45 9.26 5.39
CA THR A 31 -2.44 8.34 5.88
C THR A 31 -3.02 6.99 6.26
N PHE A 32 -2.16 5.99 6.27
CA PHE A 32 -2.52 4.64 6.71
C PHE A 32 -1.33 3.94 7.37
N THR A 33 -1.61 3.03 8.30
CA THR A 33 -0.61 2.32 9.09
C THR A 33 -1.20 1.04 9.68
N THR A 34 -0.35 0.15 10.16
CA THR A 34 -0.73 -0.82 11.21
C THR A 34 -0.17 -0.35 12.54
N ASN A 35 -0.74 -0.79 13.66
CA ASN A 35 -0.21 -0.47 15.00
C ASN A 35 0.97 -1.37 15.35
N ASP A 36 0.96 -2.61 14.87
CA ASP A 36 1.99 -3.62 15.01
C ASP A 36 1.95 -4.56 13.79
N PHE A 37 2.71 -5.66 13.83
CA PHE A 37 2.53 -6.79 12.94
C PHE A 37 1.11 -7.37 13.04
N ILE A 38 0.44 -7.50 11.90
CA ILE A 38 -0.90 -8.08 11.79
C ILE A 38 -0.91 -9.25 10.80
N ASP A 39 -1.86 -10.16 10.96
CA ASP A 39 -1.95 -11.35 10.11
C ASP A 39 -2.19 -10.98 8.64
N ASN A 40 -1.38 -11.56 7.76
CA ASN A 40 -1.66 -11.60 6.35
C ASN A 40 -2.83 -12.57 6.08
N THR A 41 -3.75 -12.20 5.19
CA THR A 41 -4.89 -13.05 4.83
C THR A 41 -4.63 -13.93 3.61
N SER A 42 -3.53 -13.71 2.89
CA SER A 42 -3.14 -14.51 1.71
C SER A 42 -2.38 -15.80 2.08
N TYR A 43 -1.43 -15.73 3.02
CA TYR A 43 -0.67 -16.88 3.52
C TYR A 43 -0.19 -16.64 4.96
N ASP A 44 0.40 -17.66 5.61
CA ASP A 44 0.87 -17.59 6.99
C ASP A 44 2.14 -16.74 7.14
N CYS A 45 1.94 -15.45 7.39
CA CYS A 45 2.94 -14.48 7.85
C CYS A 45 2.24 -13.29 8.52
N LYS A 46 3.02 -12.37 9.08
CA LYS A 46 2.56 -11.08 9.57
C LYS A 46 3.25 -9.94 8.85
N VAL A 47 2.50 -8.85 8.67
CA VAL A 47 2.95 -7.65 7.98
C VAL A 47 2.80 -6.43 8.89
N LYS A 48 3.78 -5.53 8.83
CA LYS A 48 3.71 -4.21 9.45
C LYS A 48 3.81 -3.12 8.39
N ILE A 49 2.87 -2.18 8.41
CA ILE A 49 2.85 -1.02 7.51
C ILE A 49 3.09 0.24 8.32
N THR A 50 4.03 1.07 7.90
CA THR A 50 4.30 2.39 8.49
C THR A 50 4.43 3.45 7.41
N ASP A 51 4.28 4.71 7.81
CA ASP A 51 4.45 5.90 6.95
C ASP A 51 3.62 5.87 5.65
N GLY A 52 2.47 5.19 5.67
CA GLY A 52 1.57 5.11 4.53
C GLY A 52 0.92 6.46 4.23
N LYS A 53 1.04 6.92 2.98
CA LYS A 53 0.53 8.20 2.51
C LYS A 53 -0.04 8.09 1.11
N ILE A 54 -1.17 8.77 0.88
CA ILE A 54 -1.70 9.09 -0.43
C ILE A 54 -1.52 10.58 -0.68
N LEU A 55 -0.84 10.94 -1.77
CA LEU A 55 -0.56 12.33 -2.14
C LEU A 55 -1.28 12.65 -3.45
N GLU A 56 -2.23 13.60 -3.40
CA GLU A 56 -3.03 13.98 -4.57
C GLU A 56 -2.17 14.65 -5.64
N GLY A 57 -2.29 14.18 -6.89
CA GLY A 57 -1.62 14.77 -8.06
C GLY A 57 -0.09 14.87 -7.96
N ALA A 58 0.55 14.14 -7.04
CA ALA A 58 1.96 14.30 -6.73
C ALA A 58 2.90 13.42 -7.58
N ALA A 59 2.36 12.47 -8.34
CA ALA A 59 3.12 11.66 -9.29
C ALA A 59 2.91 12.13 -10.73
N LEU A 60 3.84 11.76 -11.61
CA LEU A 60 3.69 11.86 -13.07
C LEU A 60 3.55 10.46 -13.65
N THR A 61 2.55 10.28 -14.51
CA THR A 61 2.37 9.05 -15.29
C THR A 61 3.44 8.93 -16.38
N PRO A 62 3.64 7.74 -16.98
CA PRO A 62 4.52 7.58 -18.15
C PRO A 62 4.17 8.52 -19.32
N SER A 63 2.88 8.84 -19.51
CA SER A 63 2.42 9.83 -20.50
C SER A 63 2.59 11.30 -20.07
N GLY A 64 3.13 11.57 -18.87
CA GLY A 64 3.45 12.92 -18.38
C GLY A 64 2.29 13.66 -17.71
N MET A 65 1.19 12.98 -17.39
CA MET A 65 0.03 13.58 -16.72
C MET A 65 0.14 13.43 -15.19
N PRO A 66 -0.39 14.39 -14.39
CA PRO A 66 -0.46 14.24 -12.95
C PRO A 66 -1.34 13.05 -12.53
N ALA A 67 -0.90 12.30 -11.51
CA ALA A 67 -1.67 11.23 -10.88
C ALA A 67 -1.42 11.21 -9.36
N ASP A 68 -2.33 10.61 -8.61
CA ASP A 68 -2.14 10.42 -7.17
C ASP A 68 -1.00 9.45 -6.90
N SER A 69 -0.14 9.79 -5.95
CA SER A 69 0.95 8.93 -5.50
C SER A 69 0.57 8.13 -4.27
N ILE A 70 1.11 6.92 -4.15
CA ILE A 70 1.10 6.11 -2.94
C ILE A 70 2.54 5.83 -2.52
N VAL A 71 2.83 5.97 -1.23
CA VAL A 71 4.09 5.56 -0.59
C VAL A 71 3.80 4.93 0.76
N TYR A 72 4.50 3.86 1.10
CA TYR A 72 4.52 3.28 2.44
C TYR A 72 5.79 2.47 2.67
N MET A 73 6.08 2.19 3.94
CA MET A 73 7.07 1.23 4.37
C MET A 73 6.37 -0.07 4.77
N ILE A 74 6.98 -1.21 4.45
CA ILE A 74 6.48 -2.54 4.78
C ILE A 74 7.59 -3.41 5.35
N GLN A 75 7.25 -4.18 6.39
CA GLN A 75 8.07 -5.22 6.97
C GLN A 75 7.27 -6.52 7.04
N PHE A 76 7.97 -7.65 6.93
CA PHE A 76 7.40 -8.98 7.07
C PHE A 76 8.11 -9.71 8.21
N ASP A 77 7.37 -10.45 9.03
CA ASP A 77 7.95 -11.19 10.16
C ASP A 77 8.72 -12.45 9.72
N ASP A 78 8.41 -12.96 8.53
CA ASP A 78 9.04 -14.11 7.87
C ASP A 78 10.26 -13.73 7.01
N ASP A 79 10.60 -12.43 6.94
CA ASP A 79 11.80 -11.96 6.24
C ASP A 79 13.04 -12.23 7.11
N PRO A 80 13.94 -13.17 6.72
CA PRO A 80 15.09 -13.54 7.53
C PRO A 80 16.08 -12.40 7.77
N ASP A 81 16.09 -11.42 6.85
CA ASP A 81 16.96 -10.25 6.95
C ASP A 81 16.29 -9.10 7.73
N GLY A 82 14.99 -9.23 8.06
CA GLY A 82 14.22 -8.24 8.82
C GLY A 82 14.20 -6.86 8.18
N LEU A 83 14.21 -6.79 6.85
CA LEU A 83 14.34 -5.53 6.12
C LEU A 83 13.06 -4.70 6.18
N THR A 84 13.24 -3.40 5.93
CA THR A 84 12.12 -2.49 5.67
C THR A 84 12.17 -2.08 4.22
N TYR A 85 11.10 -2.37 3.50
CA TYR A 85 10.98 -2.04 2.09
C TYR A 85 10.14 -0.79 1.92
N LYS A 86 10.56 0.09 1.01
CA LYS A 86 9.75 1.23 0.57
C LYS A 86 8.99 0.84 -0.68
N VAL A 87 7.67 0.88 -0.63
CA VAL A 87 6.81 0.75 -1.81
C VAL A 87 6.36 2.13 -2.24
N SER A 88 6.45 2.40 -3.55
CA SER A 88 6.02 3.67 -4.13
C SER A 88 5.42 3.47 -5.51
N GLY A 89 4.35 4.19 -5.82
CA GLY A 89 3.71 4.13 -7.13
C GLY A 89 2.73 5.28 -7.38
N PHE A 90 1.92 5.13 -8.42
CA PHE A 90 0.90 6.08 -8.82
C PHE A 90 -0.44 5.38 -9.12
N ARG A 91 -1.54 6.13 -9.07
CA ARG A 91 -2.86 5.62 -9.44
C ARG A 91 -2.89 5.25 -10.92
N ARG A 92 -3.15 3.98 -11.23
CA ARG A 92 -3.35 3.48 -12.59
C ARG A 92 -4.45 4.28 -13.30
N THR A 93 -4.16 4.76 -14.51
CA THR A 93 -5.08 5.60 -15.30
C THR A 93 -6.08 4.79 -16.13
N GLY A 94 -5.72 3.55 -16.48
CA GLY A 94 -6.46 2.72 -17.42
C GLY A 94 -6.13 2.99 -18.88
N PHE A 95 -5.24 3.95 -19.18
CA PHE A 95 -4.70 4.12 -20.52
C PHE A 95 -3.54 3.15 -20.76
N PRO A 96 -3.52 2.40 -21.87
CA PRO A 96 -2.42 1.48 -22.18
C PRO A 96 -1.04 2.14 -22.24
N ALA A 97 -0.99 3.45 -22.54
CA ALA A 97 0.24 4.22 -22.56
C ALA A 97 0.89 4.42 -21.18
N ASP A 98 0.15 4.18 -20.10
CA ASP A 98 0.62 4.31 -18.72
C ASP A 98 0.79 2.96 -17.99
N ASP A 99 0.56 1.83 -18.69
CA ASP A 99 0.72 0.47 -18.16
C ASP A 99 2.16 -0.07 -18.39
N PHE A 100 2.54 -1.13 -17.65
CA PHE A 100 3.85 -1.81 -17.71
C PHE A 100 3.71 -3.30 -17.98
#